data_AF-A0A9W4NBV5-F1
#
_entry.id   AF-A0A9W4NBV5-F1
#
_cell.length_a   1.000
_cell.length_b   1.000
_cell.length_c   1.000
_cell.angle_alpha   90.00
_cell.angle_beta   90.00
_cell.angle_gamma   90.00
#
_symmetry.space_group_name_H-M   'P 1'
#
loop_
_entity.id
_entity.type
_entity.pdbx_description
1 polymer ?
#
loop_
_entity_poly.entity_id
_entity_poly.type
_entity_poly.pdbx_seq_one_letter_code
_entity_poly.pdbx_strand_id
1 'polypeptide(L)'
;MSLTTSATMIRTRLVIASLTVTWLALASLNSATVYFAVLLRDRAESDLVTPSDSILDITFQTLMDNVVDGMVIAALVSALFSIFGFVLVIYPKWLQENCAARFHYGCIQIVVSMIVLSLGGWIASRVHGFQTSFEFFDRSHIPYYKIMYYGSVGQAAFGSLVIIMSLVRFAVCGLRGH
;
A
#
# COMPACT_ATOMS: atom_id res chain seq x y z
N MET A 1 29.09 25.24 11.84
CA MET A 1 28.04 24.39 11.19
C MET A 1 26.71 25.09 11.40
N SER A 2 26.09 25.60 10.34
CA SER A 2 25.00 26.58 10.43
C SER A 2 23.72 25.98 11.02
N LEU A 3 22.98 26.77 11.82
CA LEU A 3 21.65 26.46 12.37
C LEU A 3 20.65 26.01 11.28
N THR A 4 20.85 26.48 10.04
CA THR A 4 20.01 26.11 8.88
C THR A 4 20.25 24.67 8.40
N THR A 5 21.43 24.11 8.65
CA THR A 5 21.80 22.74 8.24
C THR A 5 21.24 21.70 9.21
N SER A 6 21.19 22.00 10.52
CA SER A 6 20.60 21.10 11.53
C SER A 6 19.07 21.02 11.41
N ALA A 7 18.39 22.16 11.24
CA ALA A 7 16.94 22.20 11.07
C ALA A 7 16.46 21.42 9.83
N THR A 8 17.18 21.56 8.71
CA THR A 8 16.86 20.84 7.46
C THR A 8 17.07 19.33 7.61
N MET A 9 18.08 18.90 8.37
CA MET A 9 18.34 17.50 8.65
C MET A 9 17.26 16.88 9.54
N ILE A 10 16.85 17.58 10.60
CA ILE A 10 15.77 17.15 11.50
C ILE A 10 14.46 17.00 10.73
N ARG A 11 14.10 18.00 9.90
CA ARG A 11 12.91 17.94 9.04
C ARG A 11 12.95 16.76 8.07
N THR A 12 14.10 16.48 7.47
CA THR A 12 14.25 15.36 6.53
C THR A 12 14.10 14.01 7.22
N ARG A 13 14.71 13.85 8.41
CA ARG A 13 14.56 12.64 9.23
C ARG A 13 13.11 12.40 9.65
N LEU A 14 12.40 13.44 10.07
CA LEU A 14 11.00 13.34 10.47
C LEU A 14 10.11 12.88 9.31
N VAL A 15 10.33 13.41 8.10
CA VAL A 15 9.60 13.00 6.89
C VAL A 15 9.89 11.54 6.51
N ILE A 16 11.16 11.10 6.60
CA ILE A 16 11.50 9.70 6.32
C ILE A 16 10.87 8.79 7.38
N ALA A 17 10.96 9.14 8.66
CA ALA A 17 10.35 8.36 9.73
C ALA A 17 8.83 8.24 9.59
N SER A 18 8.13 9.33 9.27
CA SER A 18 6.68 9.28 9.05
C SER A 18 6.33 8.37 7.86
N LEU A 19 7.06 8.49 6.75
CA LEU A 19 6.89 7.62 5.59
C LEU A 19 7.13 6.16 5.93
N THR A 20 8.21 5.86 6.67
CA THR A 20 8.54 4.50 7.13
C THR A 20 7.39 3.88 7.93
N VAL A 21 6.84 4.63 8.89
CA VAL A 21 5.71 4.17 9.71
C VAL A 21 4.47 3.93 8.85
N THR A 22 4.20 4.79 7.85
CA THR A 22 3.05 4.58 6.95
C THR A 22 3.24 3.38 6.03
N TRP A 23 4.45 3.14 5.51
CA TRP A 23 4.78 1.94 4.74
C TRP A 23 4.61 0.66 5.57
N LEU A 24 5.01 0.70 6.85
CA LEU A 24 4.77 -0.41 7.77
C LEU A 24 3.28 -0.65 8.01
N ALA A 25 2.51 0.43 8.23
CA ALA A 25 1.06 0.33 8.40
C ALA A 25 0.39 -0.26 7.15
N LEU A 26 0.87 0.11 5.95
CA LEU A 26 0.38 -0.46 4.70
C LEU A 26 0.71 -1.95 4.58
N ALA A 27 1.92 -2.37 4.96
CA ALA A 27 2.28 -3.79 5.00
C ALA A 27 1.36 -4.59 5.93
N SER A 28 1.06 -4.05 7.11
CA SER A 28 0.12 -4.65 8.06
C SER A 28 -1.31 -4.71 7.52
N LEU A 29 -1.77 -3.66 6.84
CA LEU A 29 -3.09 -3.62 6.20
C LEU A 29 -3.20 -4.68 5.10
N ASN A 30 -2.18 -4.81 4.26
CA ASN A 30 -2.14 -5.80 3.18
C ASN A 30 -2.12 -7.23 3.73
N SER A 31 -1.36 -7.47 4.80
CA SER A 31 -1.35 -8.77 5.49
C SER A 31 -2.73 -9.13 6.07
N ALA A 32 -3.40 -8.16 6.72
CA ALA A 32 -4.77 -8.37 7.20
C ALA A 32 -5.75 -8.64 6.05
N THR A 33 -5.59 -7.94 4.93
CA THR A 33 -6.41 -8.15 3.73
C THR A 33 -6.21 -9.54 3.14
N VAL A 34 -4.98 -10.05 3.09
CA VAL A 34 -4.67 -11.43 2.68
C VAL A 34 -5.36 -12.44 3.61
N TYR A 35 -5.26 -12.24 4.93
CA TYR A 35 -5.92 -13.13 5.90
C TYR A 35 -7.42 -13.20 5.69
N PHE A 36 -8.08 -12.04 5.55
CA PHE A 36 -9.51 -12.01 5.27
C PHE A 36 -9.85 -12.61 3.90
N ALA A 37 -8.97 -12.43 2.92
CA ALA A 37 -9.18 -12.96 1.58
C ALA A 37 -9.16 -14.49 1.54
N VAL A 38 -8.17 -15.11 2.22
CA VAL A 38 -8.11 -16.56 2.40
C VAL A 38 -9.34 -17.06 3.16
N LEU A 39 -9.71 -16.41 4.27
CA LEU A 39 -10.88 -16.80 5.06
C LEU A 39 -12.18 -16.78 4.25
N LEU A 40 -12.36 -15.78 3.39
CA LEU A 40 -13.54 -15.67 2.52
C LEU A 40 -13.51 -16.71 1.40
N ARG A 41 -12.33 -17.00 0.83
CA ARG A 41 -12.16 -18.07 -0.15
C ARG A 41 -12.56 -19.42 0.44
N ASP A 42 -12.03 -19.76 1.62
CA ASP A 42 -12.32 -21.03 2.29
C ASP A 42 -13.82 -21.18 2.60
N ARG A 43 -14.47 -20.08 3.02
CA ARG A 43 -15.92 -20.06 3.24
C ARG A 43 -16.71 -20.26 1.95
N ALA A 44 -16.33 -19.56 0.88
CA ALA A 44 -16.95 -19.74 -0.43
C ALA A 44 -16.78 -21.17 -0.95
N GLU A 45 -15.63 -21.80 -0.73
CA GLU A 45 -15.40 -23.21 -1.07
C GLU A 45 -16.30 -24.17 -0.28
N SER A 46 -16.52 -23.90 1.01
CA SER A 46 -17.43 -24.72 1.82
C SER A 46 -18.90 -24.60 1.40
N ASP A 47 -19.34 -23.41 0.95
CA ASP A 47 -20.72 -23.18 0.51
C ASP A 47 -21.00 -23.74 -0.90
N LEU A 48 -19.95 -23.85 -1.74
CA LEU A 48 -19.97 -24.40 -3.12
C LEU A 48 -20.46 -25.87 -3.18
N VAL A 49 -20.44 -26.58 -2.05
CA VAL A 49 -21.01 -27.93 -1.91
C VAL A 49 -22.54 -27.94 -2.12
N THR A 50 -23.18 -26.76 -2.15
CA THR A 50 -24.61 -26.59 -2.42
C THR A 50 -24.82 -26.11 -3.87
N PRO A 51 -25.57 -26.81 -4.76
CA PRO A 51 -25.34 -26.72 -6.21
C PRO A 51 -25.90 -25.49 -6.96
N SER A 52 -26.58 -24.54 -6.31
CA SER A 52 -27.39 -23.55 -7.02
C SER A 52 -26.62 -22.38 -7.64
N ASP A 53 -25.44 -22.00 -7.11
CA ASP A 53 -24.77 -20.72 -7.45
C ASP A 53 -23.27 -20.84 -7.85
N SER A 54 -22.84 -22.04 -8.23
CA SER A 54 -21.43 -22.42 -8.48
C SER A 54 -20.60 -21.47 -9.38
N ILE A 55 -21.17 -20.84 -10.41
CA ILE A 55 -20.43 -19.96 -11.35
C ILE A 55 -20.01 -18.64 -10.68
N LEU A 56 -20.89 -18.07 -9.84
CA LEU A 56 -20.60 -16.84 -9.11
C LEU A 56 -19.51 -17.10 -8.07
N ASP A 57 -19.56 -18.23 -7.38
CA ASP A 57 -18.60 -18.61 -6.35
C ASP A 57 -17.21 -18.92 -6.94
N ILE A 58 -17.11 -19.60 -8.09
CA ILE A 58 -15.83 -19.82 -8.79
C ILE A 58 -15.18 -18.49 -9.19
N THR A 59 -15.98 -17.53 -9.68
CA THR A 59 -15.47 -16.22 -10.08
C THR A 59 -15.02 -15.40 -8.87
N PHE A 60 -15.76 -15.50 -7.77
CA PHE A 60 -15.41 -14.87 -6.49
C PHE A 60 -14.12 -15.46 -5.90
N GLN A 61 -13.97 -16.79 -5.87
CA GLN A 61 -12.73 -17.45 -5.46
C GLN A 61 -11.53 -17.01 -6.28
N THR A 62 -11.68 -16.98 -7.61
CA THR A 62 -10.64 -16.49 -8.52
C THR A 62 -10.27 -15.03 -8.22
N LEU A 63 -11.26 -14.19 -7.85
CA LEU A 63 -10.98 -12.83 -7.40
C LEU A 63 -10.18 -12.82 -6.09
N MET A 64 -10.58 -13.61 -5.10
CA MET A 64 -9.89 -13.66 -3.80
C MET A 64 -8.44 -14.12 -3.96
N ASP A 65 -8.17 -15.09 -4.84
CA ASP A 65 -6.82 -15.55 -5.15
C ASP A 65 -5.95 -14.44 -5.75
N ASN A 66 -6.47 -13.72 -6.74
CA ASN A 66 -5.74 -12.59 -7.32
C ASN A 66 -5.51 -11.46 -6.30
N VAL A 67 -6.45 -11.24 -5.37
CA VAL A 67 -6.29 -10.28 -4.28
C VAL A 67 -5.20 -10.75 -3.30
N VAL A 68 -5.18 -12.03 -2.94
CA VAL A 68 -4.12 -12.61 -2.09
C VAL A 68 -2.75 -12.41 -2.74
N ASP A 69 -2.58 -12.82 -3.99
CA ASP A 69 -1.31 -12.69 -4.70
C ASP A 69 -0.84 -11.23 -4.77
N GLY A 70 -1.74 -10.32 -5.16
CA GLY A 70 -1.45 -8.90 -5.25
C GLY A 70 -1.07 -8.27 -3.90
N MET A 71 -1.82 -8.59 -2.84
CA MET A 71 -1.60 -8.02 -1.51
C MET A 71 -0.37 -8.58 -0.82
N VAL A 72 -0.02 -9.85 -1.03
CA VAL A 72 1.25 -10.44 -0.53
C VAL A 72 2.45 -9.70 -1.14
N ILE A 73 2.45 -9.50 -2.46
CA ILE A 73 3.51 -8.76 -3.14
C ILE A 73 3.59 -7.33 -2.59
N ALA A 74 2.44 -6.65 -2.46
CA ALA A 74 2.39 -5.30 -1.92
C ALA A 74 2.85 -5.21 -0.47
N ALA A 75 2.54 -6.20 0.37
CA ALA A 75 2.99 -6.29 1.76
C ALA A 75 4.51 -6.44 1.85
N LEU A 76 5.10 -7.35 1.05
CA LEU A 76 6.54 -7.57 1.01
C LEU A 76 7.30 -6.32 0.54
N VAL A 77 6.85 -5.70 -0.54
CA VAL A 77 7.45 -4.46 -1.05
C VAL A 77 7.34 -3.35 0.00
N SER A 78 6.17 -3.17 0.62
CA SER A 78 5.97 -2.14 1.65
C SER A 78 6.85 -2.37 2.89
N ALA A 79 7.02 -3.63 3.32
CA ALA A 79 7.89 -3.98 4.43
C ALA A 79 9.37 -3.70 4.11
N LEU A 80 9.84 -4.02 2.90
CA LEU A 80 11.20 -3.70 2.45
C LEU A 80 11.45 -2.19 2.46
N PHE A 81 10.50 -1.39 1.96
CA PHE A 81 10.60 0.07 2.00
C PHE A 81 10.60 0.62 3.41
N SER A 82 9.80 0.04 4.31
CA SER A 82 9.82 0.40 5.73
C SER A 82 11.20 0.11 6.35
N ILE A 83 11.75 -1.10 6.15
CA ILE A 83 13.08 -1.47 6.66
C ILE A 83 14.14 -0.51 6.12
N PHE A 84 14.14 -0.25 4.82
CA PHE A 84 15.08 0.67 4.19
C PHE A 84 14.94 2.11 4.72
N GLY A 85 13.71 2.59 4.87
CA GLY A 85 13.42 3.89 5.49
C GLY A 85 13.92 3.98 6.93
N PHE A 86 13.80 2.90 7.70
CA PHE A 86 14.33 2.83 9.07
C PHE A 86 15.86 2.94 9.10
N VAL A 87 16.54 2.22 8.20
CA VAL A 87 18.01 2.32 8.02
C VAL A 87 18.42 3.75 7.67
N LEU A 88 17.68 4.44 6.80
CA LEU A 88 17.94 5.84 6.43
C LEU A 88 17.74 6.83 7.58
N VAL A 89 16.81 6.56 8.50
CA VAL A 89 16.60 7.39 9.70
C VAL A 89 17.80 7.28 10.65
N ILE A 90 18.37 6.07 10.79
CA ILE A 90 19.53 5.78 11.64
C ILE A 90 20.81 6.35 11.01
N TYR A 91 21.01 6.16 9.70
CA TYR A 91 22.21 6.53 8.97
C TYR A 91 21.93 7.62 7.90
N PRO A 92 21.67 8.87 8.30
CA PRO A 92 21.31 9.93 7.34
C PRO A 92 22.47 10.37 6.45
N LYS A 93 23.73 10.06 6.83
CA LYS A 93 24.93 10.44 6.07
C LYS A 93 24.87 9.91 4.63
N TRP A 94 24.29 8.72 4.45
CA TRP A 94 24.07 8.07 3.16
C TRP A 94 23.23 8.92 2.20
N LEU A 95 22.22 9.62 2.73
CA LEU A 95 21.30 10.47 1.97
C LEU A 95 21.77 11.94 1.87
N GLN A 96 22.84 12.28 2.59
CA GLN A 96 23.38 13.63 2.70
C GLN A 96 24.59 13.84 1.80
N GLU A 97 25.41 12.80 1.59
CA GLU A 97 26.63 12.86 0.79
C GLU A 97 26.36 12.68 -0.71
N ASN A 98 25.35 11.89 -1.09
CA ASN A 98 25.08 11.54 -2.48
C ASN A 98 23.76 12.11 -3.00
N CYS A 99 23.85 13.21 -3.77
CA CYS A 99 22.69 13.82 -4.44
C CYS A 99 21.98 12.83 -5.40
N ALA A 100 22.76 12.02 -6.13
CA ALA A 100 22.23 10.98 -7.03
C ALA A 100 21.42 9.90 -6.28
N ALA A 101 21.87 9.47 -5.10
CA ALA A 101 21.17 8.48 -4.29
C ALA A 101 19.79 9.00 -3.81
N ARG A 102 19.69 10.30 -3.49
CA ARG A 102 18.41 10.93 -3.13
C ARG A 102 17.45 10.98 -4.32
N PHE A 103 17.97 11.26 -5.51
CA PHE A 103 17.19 11.27 -6.75
C PHE A 103 16.64 9.86 -7.06
N HIS A 104 17.50 8.84 -7.04
CA HIS A 104 17.09 7.45 -7.27
C HIS A 104 16.07 6.97 -6.25
N TYR A 105 16.26 7.27 -4.97
CA TYR A 105 15.29 6.93 -3.93
C TYR A 105 13.91 7.56 -4.21
N GLY A 106 13.88 8.84 -4.59
CA GLY A 106 12.64 9.52 -4.97
C GLY A 106 11.96 8.91 -6.19
N CYS A 107 12.72 8.57 -7.24
CA CYS A 107 12.17 7.91 -8.44
C CYS A 107 11.61 6.52 -8.12
N ILE A 108 12.37 5.70 -7.38
CA ILE A 108 11.95 4.38 -6.94
C ILE A 108 10.67 4.49 -6.08
N GLN A 109 10.61 5.48 -5.20
CA GLN A 109 9.43 5.74 -4.38
C GLN A 109 8.21 6.14 -5.22
N ILE A 110 8.37 6.95 -6.29
CA ILE A 110 7.28 7.26 -7.23
C ILE A 110 6.78 6.01 -7.93
N VAL A 111 7.68 5.20 -8.51
CA VAL A 111 7.32 3.98 -9.24
C VAL A 111 6.54 3.02 -8.35
N VAL A 112 7.04 2.77 -7.13
CA VAL A 112 6.36 1.88 -6.19
C VAL A 112 5.03 2.45 -5.73
N SER A 113 4.93 3.76 -5.53
CA SER A 113 3.67 4.42 -5.18
C SER A 113 2.63 4.35 -6.30
N MET A 114 3.05 4.36 -7.57
CA MET A 114 2.17 4.11 -8.71
C MET A 114 1.62 2.69 -8.70
N ILE A 115 2.47 1.69 -8.43
CA ILE A 115 2.04 0.29 -8.32
C ILE A 115 1.02 0.14 -7.19
N VAL A 116 1.30 0.71 -6.02
CA VAL A 116 0.40 0.70 -4.85
C VAL A 116 -0.94 1.37 -5.16
N LEU A 117 -0.91 2.53 -5.85
CA LEU A 117 -2.10 3.25 -6.30
C LEU A 117 -2.94 2.40 -7.25
N SER A 118 -2.33 1.86 -8.30
CA SER A 118 -3.00 1.04 -9.30
C SER A 118 -3.58 -0.23 -8.69
N LEU A 119 -2.84 -0.89 -7.81
CA LEU A 119 -3.30 -2.10 -7.12
C LEU A 119 -4.48 -1.79 -6.18
N GLY A 120 -4.38 -0.72 -5.37
CA GLY A 120 -5.46 -0.31 -4.49
C GLY A 120 -6.74 0.04 -5.27
N GLY A 121 -6.61 0.78 -6.37
CA GLY A 121 -7.74 1.11 -7.25
C GLY A 121 -8.34 -0.12 -7.93
N TRP A 122 -7.51 -1.05 -8.41
CA TRP A 122 -7.98 -2.29 -9.04
C TRP A 122 -8.77 -3.15 -8.05
N ILE A 123 -8.26 -3.32 -6.83
CA ILE A 123 -8.94 -4.10 -5.77
C ILE A 123 -10.26 -3.42 -5.37
N ALA A 124 -10.26 -2.10 -5.17
CA ALA A 124 -11.47 -1.36 -4.82
C ALA A 124 -12.57 -1.54 -5.90
N SER A 125 -12.20 -1.44 -7.18
CA SER A 125 -13.14 -1.66 -8.29
C SER A 125 -13.69 -3.07 -8.34
N ARG A 126 -12.85 -4.09 -8.09
CA ARG A 126 -13.29 -5.49 -8.12
C ARG A 126 -14.13 -5.85 -6.89
N VAL A 127 -13.72 -5.44 -5.69
CA VAL A 127 -14.50 -5.65 -4.46
C VAL A 127 -15.87 -4.98 -4.58
N HIS A 128 -15.95 -3.78 -5.15
CA HIS A 128 -17.23 -3.12 -5.41
C HIS A 128 -18.11 -3.89 -6.41
N GLY A 129 -17.51 -4.44 -7.48
CA GLY A 129 -18.23 -5.28 -8.44
C GLY A 129 -18.82 -6.57 -7.86
N PHE A 130 -18.28 -7.05 -6.73
CA PHE A 130 -18.75 -8.24 -6.01
C PHE A 130 -19.44 -7.89 -4.68
N GLN A 131 -19.93 -6.64 -4.52
CA GLN A 131 -20.54 -6.17 -3.27
C GLN A 131 -21.61 -7.12 -2.73
N THR A 132 -22.49 -7.65 -3.58
CA THR A 132 -23.56 -8.57 -3.17
C THR A 132 -23.04 -9.88 -2.57
N SER A 133 -21.95 -10.42 -3.10
CA SER A 133 -21.30 -11.63 -2.56
C SER A 133 -20.63 -11.34 -1.21
N PHE A 134 -19.98 -10.18 -1.07
CA PHE A 134 -19.44 -9.77 0.23
C PHE A 134 -20.54 -9.53 1.28
N GLU A 135 -21.67 -8.91 0.91
CA GLU A 135 -22.81 -8.69 1.81
C GLU A 135 -23.45 -9.99 2.29
N PHE A 136 -23.41 -11.05 1.47
CA PHE A 136 -23.84 -12.39 1.86
C PHE A 136 -22.98 -12.93 3.03
N PHE A 137 -21.65 -12.83 2.92
CA PHE A 137 -20.72 -13.24 3.97
C PHE A 137 -20.70 -12.28 5.17
N ASP A 138 -20.98 -10.99 5.00
CA ASP A 138 -21.03 -9.97 6.07
C ASP A 138 -22.17 -10.21 7.07
N ARG A 139 -23.17 -11.04 6.74
CA ARG A 139 -24.20 -11.49 7.70
C ARG A 139 -23.60 -12.21 8.93
N SER A 140 -22.34 -12.64 8.86
CA SER A 140 -21.58 -13.28 9.93
C SER A 140 -20.93 -12.30 10.95
N HIS A 141 -21.44 -11.07 11.09
CA HIS A 141 -21.00 -10.00 12.01
C HIS A 141 -19.68 -9.27 11.67
N ILE A 142 -18.87 -9.79 10.76
CA ILE A 142 -17.61 -9.15 10.33
C ILE A 142 -17.87 -8.39 9.03
N PRO A 143 -17.61 -7.07 8.95
CA PRO A 143 -17.89 -6.26 7.77
C PRO A 143 -16.74 -6.34 6.74
N TYR A 144 -16.56 -7.50 6.10
CA TYR A 144 -15.52 -7.78 5.12
C TYR A 144 -15.53 -6.81 3.95
N TYR A 145 -16.72 -6.49 3.42
CA TYR A 145 -16.84 -5.53 2.32
C TYR A 145 -16.18 -4.20 2.69
N LYS A 146 -16.55 -3.65 3.87
CA LYS A 146 -16.04 -2.35 4.32
C LYS A 146 -14.54 -2.40 4.56
N ILE A 147 -14.03 -3.46 5.17
CA ILE A 147 -12.60 -3.59 5.46
C ILE A 147 -11.79 -3.64 4.16
N MET A 148 -12.17 -4.50 3.21
CA MET A 148 -11.43 -4.65 1.95
C MET A 148 -11.60 -3.46 1.01
N TYR A 149 -12.82 -2.92 0.87
CA TYR A 149 -13.08 -1.78 0.01
C TYR A 149 -12.42 -0.51 0.54
N TYR A 150 -12.67 -0.12 1.79
CA TYR A 150 -12.07 1.11 2.34
C TYR A 150 -10.57 0.95 2.60
N GLY A 151 -10.09 -0.26 2.90
CA GLY A 151 -8.66 -0.56 2.98
C GLY A 151 -7.94 -0.32 1.64
N SER A 152 -8.50 -0.84 0.55
CA SER A 152 -7.95 -0.65 -0.80
C SER A 152 -8.07 0.79 -1.31
N VAL A 153 -9.16 1.50 -1.00
CA VAL A 153 -9.28 2.96 -1.25
C VAL A 153 -8.22 3.73 -0.45
N GLY A 154 -8.00 3.38 0.81
CA GLY A 154 -6.95 3.99 1.65
C GLY A 154 -5.55 3.76 1.08
N GLN A 155 -5.26 2.56 0.60
CA GLN A 155 -4.03 2.24 -0.12
C GLN A 155 -3.87 3.09 -1.38
N ALA A 156 -4.93 3.24 -2.18
CA ALA A 156 -4.91 4.06 -3.38
C ALA A 156 -4.62 5.54 -3.04
N ALA A 157 -5.32 6.09 -2.04
CA ALA A 157 -5.13 7.45 -1.57
C ALA A 157 -3.69 7.68 -1.06
N PHE A 158 -3.13 6.72 -0.33
CA PHE A 158 -1.74 6.76 0.12
C PHE A 158 -0.75 6.79 -1.06
N GLY A 159 -0.91 5.90 -2.03
CA GLY A 159 -0.07 5.90 -3.24
C GLY A 159 -0.09 7.25 -3.96
N SER A 160 -1.29 7.82 -4.14
CA SER A 160 -1.45 9.17 -4.73
C SER A 160 -0.74 10.26 -3.92
N LEU A 161 -0.91 10.27 -2.60
CA LEU A 161 -0.28 11.26 -1.73
C LEU A 161 1.25 11.20 -1.82
N VAL A 162 1.84 10.00 -1.83
CA VAL A 162 3.29 9.83 -1.92
C VAL A 162 3.82 10.29 -3.28
N ILE A 163 3.09 10.04 -4.37
CA ILE A 163 3.44 10.57 -5.70
C ILE A 163 3.44 12.10 -5.67
N ILE A 164 2.37 12.73 -5.18
CA ILE A 164 2.26 14.20 -5.10
C ILE A 164 3.40 14.78 -4.26
N MET A 165 3.64 14.25 -3.06
CA MET A 165 4.72 14.72 -2.19
C MET A 165 6.10 14.57 -2.83
N SER A 166 6.33 13.47 -3.55
CA SER A 166 7.59 13.22 -4.25
C SER A 166 7.79 14.21 -5.40
N LEU A 167 6.75 14.44 -6.22
CA LEU A 167 6.78 15.42 -7.31
C LEU A 167 6.99 16.85 -6.80
N VAL A 168 6.31 17.24 -5.71
CA VAL A 168 6.52 18.56 -5.09
C VAL A 168 7.98 18.71 -4.63
N ARG A 169 8.57 17.66 -4.04
CA ARG A 169 10.01 17.67 -3.70
C ARG A 169 10.90 17.86 -4.92
N PHE A 170 10.62 17.16 -6.02
CA PHE A 170 11.38 17.31 -7.26
C PHE A 170 11.23 18.71 -7.86
N ALA A 171 10.02 19.25 -7.94
CA ALA A 171 9.75 20.58 -8.46
C ALA A 171 10.45 21.67 -7.63
N VAL A 172 10.36 21.60 -6.30
CA VAL A 172 11.04 22.55 -5.39
C VAL A 172 12.55 22.45 -5.50
N CYS A 173 13.12 21.25 -5.68
CA CYS A 173 14.55 21.08 -5.90
C CYS A 173 15.00 21.61 -7.27
N GLY A 174 14.21 21.41 -8.33
CA GLY A 174 14.51 21.93 -9.67
C GLY A 174 14.42 23.45 -9.76
N LEU A 175 13.45 24.08 -9.09
CA LEU A 175 13.30 25.54 -9.05
C LEU A 175 14.41 26.24 -8.26
N ARG A 176 15.06 25.56 -7.33
CA ARG A 176 16.15 26.13 -6.51
C ARG A 176 17.53 26.01 -7.16
N GLY A 177 17.61 25.32 -8.30
CA GLY A 177 18.82 25.16 -9.12
C GLY A 177 18.92 26.12 -10.31
N HIS A 178 17.98 27.08 -10.43
CA HIS A 178 18.02 28.18 -11.39
C HIS A 178 18.22 29.51 -10.67
#